data_AF-A0A932HT31-F1
#
_entry.id   AF-A0A932HT31-F1
#
_cell.length_a   1.000
_cell.length_b   1.000
_cell.length_c   1.000
_cell.angle_alpha   90.00
_cell.angle_beta   90.00
_cell.angle_gamma   90.00
#
_symmetry.space_group_name_H-M   'P 1'
#
loop_
_entity.id
_entity.type
_entity.pdbx_description
1 polymer ?
#
loop_
_entity_poly.entity_id
_entity_poly.type
_entity_poly.pdbx_seq_one_letter_code
_entity_poly.pdbx_strand_id
1 'polypeptide(L)'
;MFDSQKPAEKKSFEGPRRGGDAARPASGAPRRAPRQERRGRLIPSRPARPTDGAGRRPSRTIATAHTHRSIAAREAAHHAPHAPHEHTGDMLRFVPLGGLGEIGRNMMFFEYKNEIVVIDAGLQFPEEETPGVDYIIPNTAYLEERRANIRAIIITHAHYDHIGALPYVMDKLGNPPIYTSVLSRAIIEKRQDDFPNRQKLVFINVKPRDVLQLSNHFKAEFFSVDHTIPESVGVVLSTPAGKVVSL
;
A
#
# COMPACT_ATOMS: atom_id res chain seq x y z
N MET A 1 -63.48 -0.78 28.00
CA MET A 1 -63.42 -0.41 29.43
C MET A 1 -62.04 0.17 29.69
N PHE A 2 -62.04 1.35 30.29
CA PHE A 2 -60.93 2.26 30.58
C PHE A 2 -59.67 1.59 31.15
N ASP A 3 -58.47 2.05 30.76
CA ASP A 3 -57.76 3.00 31.63
C ASP A 3 -56.68 3.79 30.88
N SER A 4 -56.59 5.06 31.24
CA SER A 4 -55.65 6.07 30.73
C SER A 4 -54.45 6.17 31.66
N GLN A 5 -53.23 6.22 31.14
CA GLN A 5 -52.08 6.75 31.89
C GLN A 5 -51.40 7.89 31.12
N LYS A 6 -51.26 9.01 31.84
CA LYS A 6 -50.71 10.31 31.45
C LYS A 6 -49.18 10.27 31.24
N PRO A 7 -48.60 11.21 30.47
CA PRO A 7 -47.17 11.28 30.20
C PRO A 7 -46.38 12.00 31.32
N ALA A 8 -45.14 11.57 31.55
CA ALA A 8 -44.20 12.19 32.49
C ALA A 8 -43.42 13.35 31.87
N GLU A 9 -43.22 14.39 32.68
CA GLU A 9 -42.63 15.70 32.36
C GLU A 9 -41.13 15.69 32.07
N LYS A 10 -40.72 16.60 31.18
CA LYS A 10 -39.33 17.02 30.94
C LYS A 10 -38.80 17.80 32.14
N LYS A 11 -37.65 17.42 32.68
CA LYS A 11 -36.83 18.29 33.54
C LYS A 11 -35.60 18.78 32.79
N SER A 12 -35.61 20.07 32.49
CA SER A 12 -34.47 20.88 32.06
C SER A 12 -33.51 21.07 33.24
N PHE A 13 -32.22 20.79 33.03
CA PHE A 13 -31.18 21.04 34.02
C PHE A 13 -30.42 22.32 33.62
N GLU A 14 -30.63 23.39 34.38
CA GLU A 14 -29.87 24.64 34.27
C GLU A 14 -28.53 24.50 34.99
N GLY A 15 -27.42 24.72 34.26
CA GLY A 15 -26.09 24.82 34.82
C GLY A 15 -25.78 26.25 35.33
N PRO A 16 -24.97 26.42 36.39
CA PRO A 16 -24.67 27.75 36.91
C PRO A 16 -23.61 28.46 36.08
N ARG A 17 -23.93 29.71 35.71
CA ARG A 17 -23.00 30.70 35.13
C ARG A 17 -22.05 31.22 36.21
N ARG A 18 -20.75 31.30 35.91
CA ARG A 18 -19.81 32.25 36.54
C ARG A 18 -18.86 32.79 35.47
N GLY A 19 -18.79 34.11 35.38
CA GLY A 19 -17.84 34.86 34.56
C GLY A 19 -16.52 35.12 35.28
N GLY A 20 -15.59 35.74 34.56
CA GLY A 20 -14.36 36.31 35.11
C GLY A 20 -13.18 36.21 34.15
N ASP A 21 -12.84 37.36 33.57
CA ASP A 21 -11.73 37.62 32.65
C ASP A 21 -10.36 37.08 33.09
N ALA A 22 -9.58 36.59 32.12
CA ALA A 22 -8.12 36.63 32.20
C ALA A 22 -7.47 36.72 30.80
N ALA A 23 -6.61 37.73 30.68
CA ALA A 23 -5.91 38.25 29.52
C ALA A 23 -5.18 37.25 28.61
N ARG A 24 -5.24 37.53 27.30
CA ARG A 24 -4.30 37.06 26.26
C ARG A 24 -3.00 37.88 26.31
N PRO A 25 -1.81 37.29 26.18
CA PRO A 25 -0.64 38.02 25.69
C PRO A 25 -0.44 37.82 24.19
N ALA A 26 0.14 38.86 23.60
CA ALA A 26 0.17 39.18 22.19
C ALA A 26 1.14 38.34 21.33
N SER A 27 0.80 38.28 20.05
CA SER A 27 1.58 37.79 18.92
C SER A 27 2.96 38.46 18.79
N GLY A 28 4.02 37.68 18.90
CA GLY A 28 5.38 38.08 18.55
C GLY A 28 5.65 37.91 17.06
N ALA A 29 6.03 39.00 16.39
CA ALA A 29 6.52 38.99 15.01
C ALA A 29 7.91 38.32 14.92
N PRO A 30 8.21 37.53 13.87
CA PRO A 30 9.54 36.91 13.74
C PRO A 30 10.57 37.93 13.23
N ARG A 31 11.66 38.06 13.99
CA ARG A 31 12.86 38.83 13.62
C ARG A 31 13.58 38.13 12.45
N ARG A 32 13.82 38.87 11.36
CA ARG A 32 14.67 38.46 10.24
C ARG A 32 16.15 38.36 10.67
N ALA A 33 16.76 37.21 10.42
CA ALA A 33 18.21 37.01 10.53
C ALA A 33 18.96 37.66 9.33
N PRO A 34 20.17 38.21 9.53
CA PRO A 34 20.91 38.84 8.43
C PRO A 34 21.61 37.80 7.55
N ARG A 35 21.50 38.04 6.24
CA ARG A 35 22.05 37.26 5.13
C ARG A 35 23.55 37.56 5.02
N GLN A 36 24.42 36.59 5.29
CA GLN A 36 25.86 36.74 5.14
C GLN A 36 26.33 36.15 3.80
N GLU A 37 27.02 36.99 3.03
CA GLU A 37 27.52 36.77 1.67
C GLU A 37 28.50 35.59 1.58
N ARG A 38 28.26 34.69 0.62
CA ARG A 38 29.24 33.68 0.21
C ARG A 38 30.32 34.34 -0.64
N ARG A 39 31.47 34.64 -0.04
CA ARG A 39 32.71 34.96 -0.76
C ARG A 39 33.19 33.74 -1.53
N GLY A 40 33.37 33.90 -2.84
CA GLY A 40 33.90 32.88 -3.74
C GLY A 40 35.32 32.46 -3.37
N ARG A 41 35.57 31.15 -3.37
CA ARG A 41 36.92 30.57 -3.38
C ARG A 41 37.19 30.04 -4.78
N LEU A 42 38.26 30.56 -5.38
CA LEU A 42 38.84 30.11 -6.64
C LEU A 42 39.27 28.64 -6.55
N ILE A 43 38.97 27.87 -7.59
CA ILE A 43 39.48 26.51 -7.81
C ILE A 43 40.78 26.65 -8.62
N PRO A 44 41.92 26.08 -8.18
CA PRO A 44 43.14 26.10 -8.96
C PRO A 44 43.11 25.06 -10.08
N SER A 45 43.56 25.49 -11.26
CA SER A 45 43.69 24.77 -12.53
C SER A 45 44.74 23.65 -12.45
N ARG A 46 44.42 22.48 -13.04
CA ARG A 46 45.34 21.34 -13.20
C ARG A 46 46.45 21.65 -14.22
N PRO A 47 47.70 21.21 -14.00
CA PRO A 47 48.75 21.37 -15.00
C PRO A 47 48.70 20.29 -16.08
N ALA A 48 49.14 20.69 -17.28
CA ALA A 48 49.24 19.87 -18.49
C ALA A 48 50.33 18.78 -18.37
N ARG A 49 50.13 17.69 -19.11
CA ARG A 49 51.01 16.50 -19.17
C ARG A 49 52.04 16.67 -20.30
N PRO A 50 53.32 16.29 -20.13
CA PRO A 50 54.28 16.24 -21.23
C PRO A 50 54.11 14.98 -22.09
N THR A 51 54.43 15.15 -23.37
CA THR A 51 54.56 14.11 -24.39
C THR A 51 55.92 13.43 -24.31
N ASP A 52 55.99 12.16 -24.75
CA ASP A 52 57.06 11.55 -25.56
C ASP A 52 57.34 10.08 -25.18
N GLY A 53 57.59 9.26 -26.20
CA GLY A 53 58.34 8.01 -26.06
C GLY A 53 57.64 6.75 -26.55
N ALA A 54 58.04 6.30 -27.74
CA ALA A 54 57.46 5.21 -28.53
C ALA A 54 57.82 3.79 -28.05
N GLY A 55 56.97 2.79 -28.37
CA GLY A 55 57.24 1.38 -28.10
C GLY A 55 56.17 0.35 -28.50
N ARG A 56 55.84 0.26 -29.80
CA ARG A 56 55.29 -0.88 -30.60
C ARG A 56 54.59 -2.08 -29.90
N ARG A 57 53.31 -2.33 -30.25
CA ARG A 57 52.72 -3.56 -30.89
C ARG A 57 51.18 -3.69 -30.64
N PRO A 58 50.48 -4.54 -31.41
CA PRO A 58 49.72 -4.25 -32.64
C PRO A 58 48.26 -3.77 -32.40
N SER A 59 47.69 -3.07 -33.38
CA SER A 59 46.29 -2.62 -33.37
C SER A 59 45.31 -3.81 -33.40
N ARG A 60 44.71 -4.14 -32.26
CA ARG A 60 43.41 -4.85 -32.20
C ARG A 60 42.32 -3.80 -32.15
N THR A 61 41.51 -3.74 -33.21
CA THR A 61 40.27 -2.99 -33.25
C THR A 61 39.37 -3.45 -32.10
N ILE A 62 39.26 -2.66 -31.04
CA ILE A 62 38.20 -2.82 -30.05
C ILE A 62 37.00 -2.10 -30.64
N ALA A 63 36.13 -2.86 -31.31
CA ALA A 63 34.78 -2.39 -31.60
C ALA A 63 34.07 -2.22 -30.24
N THR A 64 34.02 -1.00 -29.73
CA THR A 64 33.09 -0.63 -28.65
C THR A 64 31.69 -0.64 -29.22
N ALA A 65 31.08 -1.84 -29.28
CA ALA A 65 29.66 -1.99 -29.50
C ALA A 65 28.93 -1.52 -28.24
N HIS A 66 28.76 -0.20 -28.09
CA HIS A 66 27.70 0.34 -27.27
C HIS A 66 26.38 0.11 -28.01
N THR A 67 25.88 -1.12 -27.96
CA THR A 67 24.50 -1.42 -28.35
C THR A 67 23.58 -0.65 -27.42
N HIS A 68 23.06 0.47 -27.93
CA HIS A 68 21.84 1.08 -27.40
C HIS A 68 20.73 0.03 -27.56
N ARG A 69 20.55 -0.80 -26.53
CA ARG A 69 19.37 -1.66 -26.46
C ARG A 69 18.17 -0.73 -26.46
N SER A 70 17.30 -0.85 -27.47
CA SER A 70 16.15 0.02 -27.62
C SER A 70 15.28 -0.02 -26.36
N ILE A 71 14.58 1.07 -26.07
CA ILE A 71 13.62 1.14 -24.96
C ILE A 71 12.64 -0.03 -25.05
N ALA A 72 12.18 -0.36 -26.26
CA ALA A 72 11.36 -1.54 -26.55
C ALA A 72 11.99 -2.88 -26.11
N ALA A 73 13.31 -3.06 -26.25
CA ALA A 73 13.99 -4.27 -25.82
C ALA A 73 14.26 -4.33 -24.30
N ARG A 74 14.19 -3.19 -23.61
CA ARG A 74 14.16 -3.13 -22.13
C ARG A 74 12.75 -3.36 -21.60
N GLU A 75 11.73 -2.81 -22.24
CA GLU A 75 10.31 -3.07 -21.93
C GLU A 75 9.95 -4.54 -22.13
N ALA A 76 10.41 -5.16 -23.22
CA ALA A 76 10.21 -6.59 -23.48
C ALA A 76 10.93 -7.51 -22.46
N ALA A 77 12.03 -7.04 -21.85
CA ALA A 77 12.71 -7.79 -20.80
C ALA A 77 12.05 -7.64 -19.43
N HIS A 78 11.40 -6.50 -19.15
CA HIS A 78 10.56 -6.28 -17.97
C HIS A 78 9.18 -6.97 -18.07
N HIS A 79 8.68 -7.18 -19.30
CA HIS A 79 7.43 -7.89 -19.60
C HIS A 79 7.63 -9.35 -20.00
N ALA A 80 8.84 -9.90 -19.85
CA ALA A 80 9.02 -11.34 -20.05
C ALA A 80 8.16 -12.06 -19.00
N PRO A 81 7.16 -12.88 -19.40
CA PRO A 81 6.35 -13.60 -18.44
C PRO A 81 7.30 -14.45 -17.59
N HIS A 82 7.30 -14.20 -16.29
CA HIS A 82 7.99 -15.08 -15.36
C HIS A 82 7.23 -16.40 -15.43
N ALA A 83 7.81 -17.36 -16.14
CA ALA A 83 7.25 -18.69 -16.29
C ALA A 83 6.74 -19.16 -14.91
N PRO A 84 5.52 -19.71 -14.82
CA PRO A 84 5.01 -20.22 -13.56
C PRO A 84 5.89 -21.35 -13.08
N HIS A 85 6.88 -21.00 -12.25
CA HIS A 85 7.59 -21.95 -11.43
C HIS A 85 6.56 -22.47 -10.43
N GLU A 86 6.12 -23.72 -10.59
CA GLU A 86 5.41 -24.42 -9.54
C GLU A 86 6.32 -24.47 -8.32
N HIS A 87 5.89 -23.84 -7.23
CA HIS A 87 6.67 -23.79 -6.01
C HIS A 87 6.42 -25.08 -5.23
N THR A 88 7.22 -26.11 -5.51
CA THR A 88 7.08 -27.46 -4.94
C THR A 88 7.73 -27.63 -3.57
N GLY A 89 8.31 -26.58 -2.99
CA GLY A 89 8.97 -26.62 -1.67
C GLY A 89 8.02 -26.23 -0.53
N ASP A 90 8.28 -26.75 0.68
CA ASP A 90 7.61 -26.33 1.92
C ASP A 90 8.14 -24.97 2.41
N MET A 91 8.18 -23.97 1.52
CA MET A 91 8.68 -22.62 1.78
C MET A 91 7.55 -21.60 1.69
N LEU A 92 7.39 -20.80 2.74
CA LEU A 92 6.51 -19.62 2.72
C LEU A 92 7.23 -18.46 2.03
N ARG A 93 6.60 -17.92 0.99
CA ARG A 93 7.08 -16.73 0.28
C ARG A 93 6.26 -15.53 0.75
N PHE A 94 6.96 -14.45 1.06
CA PHE A 94 6.39 -13.14 1.30
C PHE A 94 6.83 -12.21 0.17
N VAL A 95 5.88 -11.55 -0.47
CA VAL A 95 6.16 -10.65 -1.60
C VAL A 95 5.32 -9.38 -1.45
N PRO A 96 5.96 -8.23 -1.16
CA PRO A 96 5.29 -6.93 -1.21
C PRO A 96 5.20 -6.46 -2.67
N LEU A 97 4.00 -6.08 -3.10
CA LEU A 97 3.72 -5.45 -4.40
C LEU A 97 3.65 -3.92 -4.31
N GLY A 98 3.49 -3.39 -3.10
CA GLY A 98 3.55 -1.97 -2.76
C GLY A 98 3.51 -1.77 -1.24
N GLY A 99 3.84 -0.57 -0.76
CA GLY A 99 3.90 -0.20 0.66
C GLY A 99 5.20 -0.55 1.38
N LEU A 100 6.12 -1.31 0.77
CA LEU A 100 7.45 -1.54 1.33
C LEU A 100 8.44 -0.47 0.86
N GLY A 101 8.92 0.35 1.80
CA GLY A 101 9.87 1.43 1.51
C GLY A 101 9.22 2.68 0.88
N GLU A 102 7.89 2.75 0.90
CA GLU A 102 7.07 3.85 0.40
C GLU A 102 5.84 4.06 1.31
N ILE A 103 5.12 5.17 1.13
CA ILE A 103 3.83 5.42 1.79
C ILE A 103 2.74 5.33 0.73
N GLY A 104 1.76 4.48 0.94
CA GLY A 104 0.68 4.26 -0.02
C GLY A 104 0.76 2.89 -0.68
N ARG A 105 -0.30 2.56 -1.44
CA ARG A 105 -0.33 1.39 -2.34
C ARG A 105 -0.03 0.07 -1.62
N ASN A 106 -0.44 -0.07 -0.36
CA ASN A 106 -0.19 -1.30 0.39
C ASN A 106 -0.87 -2.48 -0.30
N MET A 107 -0.06 -3.44 -0.70
CA MET A 107 -0.50 -4.71 -1.24
C MET A 107 0.65 -5.69 -1.10
N MET A 108 0.41 -6.80 -0.42
CA MET A 108 1.41 -7.85 -0.26
C MET A 108 0.72 -9.20 -0.31
N PHE A 109 1.46 -10.25 -0.61
CA PHE A 109 0.91 -11.60 -0.55
C PHE A 109 1.85 -12.59 0.10
N PHE A 110 1.22 -13.62 0.65
CA PHE A 110 1.85 -14.81 1.17
C PHE A 110 1.49 -15.98 0.24
N GLU A 111 2.51 -16.70 -0.19
CA GLU A 111 2.37 -17.85 -1.08
C GLU A 111 3.03 -19.06 -0.42
N TYR A 112 2.26 -20.14 -0.28
CA TYR A 112 2.75 -21.42 0.19
C TYR A 112 2.22 -22.51 -0.73
N LYS A 113 3.13 -23.26 -1.35
CA LYS A 113 2.81 -24.16 -2.46
C LYS A 113 2.05 -23.42 -3.56
N ASN A 114 0.84 -23.85 -3.87
CA ASN A 114 -0.03 -23.30 -4.91
C ASN A 114 -1.22 -22.52 -4.31
N GLU A 115 -1.08 -21.98 -3.10
CA GLU A 115 -2.09 -21.18 -2.42
C GLU A 115 -1.54 -19.80 -2.08
N ILE A 116 -2.32 -18.76 -2.41
CA ILE A 116 -1.96 -17.37 -2.22
C ILE A 116 -3.02 -16.68 -1.34
N VAL A 117 -2.55 -15.95 -0.34
CA VAL A 117 -3.36 -15.01 0.45
C VAL A 117 -2.79 -13.61 0.27
N VAL A 118 -3.63 -12.69 -0.18
CA VAL A 118 -3.26 -11.28 -0.36
C VAL A 118 -3.71 -10.49 0.86
N ILE A 119 -2.90 -9.53 1.31
CA ILE A 119 -3.27 -8.53 2.31
C ILE A 119 -3.26 -7.17 1.64
N ASP A 120 -4.40 -6.50 1.72
CA ASP A 120 -4.72 -5.18 1.18
C ASP A 120 -4.58 -5.04 -0.34
N ALA A 121 -5.15 -3.96 -0.86
CA ALA A 121 -5.10 -3.55 -2.26
C ALA A 121 -5.28 -2.02 -2.32
N GLY A 122 -4.26 -1.29 -1.88
CA GLY A 122 -4.25 0.15 -1.79
C GLY A 122 -3.86 0.90 -3.05
N LEU A 123 -4.13 2.20 -3.06
CA LEU A 123 -3.53 3.15 -4.02
C LEU A 123 -2.54 4.10 -3.32
N GLN A 124 -1.67 4.73 -4.08
CA GLN A 124 -0.85 5.85 -3.64
C GLN A 124 -1.36 7.12 -4.34
N PHE A 125 -1.46 8.22 -3.60
CA PHE A 125 -1.77 9.53 -4.16
C PHE A 125 -0.54 10.10 -4.88
N PRO A 126 -0.73 10.91 -5.93
CA PRO A 126 0.35 11.49 -6.71
C PRO A 126 1.20 12.45 -5.86
N GLU A 127 2.49 12.51 -6.20
CA GLU A 127 3.48 13.45 -5.66
C GLU A 127 3.80 14.55 -6.69
N GLU A 128 4.57 15.57 -6.30
CA GLU A 128 4.92 16.72 -7.16
C GLU A 128 5.63 16.28 -8.46
N GLU A 129 6.34 15.15 -8.41
CA GLU A 129 7.08 14.53 -9.50
C GLU A 129 6.18 13.78 -10.50
N THR A 130 4.89 13.63 -10.21
CA THR A 130 3.90 12.90 -11.03
C THR A 130 2.74 13.78 -11.51
N PRO A 131 3.01 14.88 -12.26
CA PRO A 131 1.97 15.79 -12.70
C PRO A 131 1.00 15.10 -13.68
N GLY A 132 -0.30 15.25 -13.43
CA GLY A 132 -1.38 14.71 -14.27
C GLY A 132 -1.79 13.27 -13.97
N VAL A 133 -1.20 12.63 -12.95
CA VAL A 133 -1.62 11.32 -12.44
C VAL A 133 -2.61 11.52 -11.30
N ASP A 134 -3.74 10.80 -11.29
CA ASP A 134 -4.74 10.90 -10.20
C ASP A 134 -4.42 9.96 -9.01
N TYR A 135 -3.88 8.77 -9.29
CA TYR A 135 -3.46 7.77 -8.30
C TYR A 135 -2.58 6.70 -8.97
N ILE A 136 -1.77 6.03 -8.16
CA ILE A 136 -0.86 4.95 -8.56
C ILE A 136 -1.31 3.67 -7.86
N ILE A 137 -1.41 2.54 -8.59
CA ILE A 137 -1.86 1.24 -8.05
C ILE A 137 -0.77 0.17 -8.18
N PRO A 138 -0.83 -0.94 -7.40
CA PRO A 138 0.20 -1.99 -7.42
C PRO A 138 0.22 -2.71 -8.76
N ASN A 139 1.39 -3.19 -9.17
CA ASN A 139 1.50 -4.08 -10.33
C ASN A 139 1.14 -5.51 -9.92
N THR A 140 0.00 -6.00 -10.42
CA THR A 140 -0.56 -7.31 -10.08
C THR A 140 -0.19 -8.43 -11.06
N ALA A 141 0.68 -8.20 -12.05
CA ALA A 141 0.95 -9.16 -13.14
C ALA A 141 1.25 -10.59 -12.64
N TYR A 142 2.05 -10.72 -11.57
CA TYR A 142 2.36 -12.03 -10.97
C TYR A 142 1.11 -12.80 -10.50
N LEU A 143 0.16 -12.07 -9.90
CA LEU A 143 -1.08 -12.62 -9.35
C LEU A 143 -2.11 -12.91 -10.45
N GLU A 144 -2.15 -12.12 -11.53
CA GLU A 144 -3.10 -12.29 -12.64
C GLU A 144 -2.92 -13.64 -13.35
N GLU A 145 -1.66 -14.07 -13.52
CA GLU A 145 -1.30 -15.38 -14.06
C GLU A 145 -1.68 -16.54 -13.13
N ARG A 146 -1.79 -16.27 -11.82
CA ARG A 146 -2.04 -17.24 -10.74
C ARG A 146 -3.37 -16.99 -10.04
N ARG A 147 -4.32 -16.32 -10.69
CA ARG A 147 -5.59 -15.92 -10.06
C ARG A 147 -6.37 -17.10 -9.45
N ALA A 148 -6.26 -18.29 -10.04
CA ALA A 148 -6.89 -19.51 -9.52
C ALA A 148 -6.28 -20.00 -8.20
N ASN A 149 -5.06 -19.57 -7.87
CA ASN A 149 -4.35 -19.89 -6.64
C ASN A 149 -4.70 -18.95 -5.48
N ILE A 150 -5.34 -17.81 -5.77
CA ILE A 150 -5.71 -16.82 -4.76
C ILE A 150 -6.92 -17.32 -3.98
N ARG A 151 -6.73 -17.54 -2.68
CA ARG A 151 -7.73 -18.11 -1.77
C ARG A 151 -8.50 -17.06 -1.02
N ALA A 152 -7.85 -15.94 -0.71
CA ALA A 152 -8.42 -14.85 0.05
C ALA A 152 -7.71 -13.53 -0.26
N ILE A 153 -8.46 -12.45 -0.19
CA ILE A 153 -7.92 -11.11 0.02
C ILE A 153 -8.37 -10.68 1.43
N ILE A 154 -7.43 -10.26 2.26
CA ILE A 154 -7.70 -9.74 3.59
C ILE A 154 -7.54 -8.23 3.55
N ILE A 155 -8.55 -7.50 4.00
CA ILE A 155 -8.45 -6.04 4.15
C ILE A 155 -8.35 -5.70 5.63
N THR A 156 -7.25 -5.06 6.01
CA THR A 156 -6.93 -4.67 7.39
C THR A 156 -7.82 -3.53 7.87
N HIS A 157 -7.95 -2.49 7.05
CA HIS A 157 -8.77 -1.32 7.33
C HIS A 157 -9.08 -0.50 6.07
N ALA A 158 -9.89 0.55 6.18
CA ALA A 158 -10.47 1.26 5.05
C ALA A 158 -9.86 2.64 4.75
N HIS A 159 -8.53 2.78 4.87
CA HIS A 159 -7.86 3.89 4.21
C HIS A 159 -7.61 3.58 2.73
N TYR A 160 -7.55 4.61 1.90
CA TYR A 160 -7.38 4.46 0.44
C TYR A 160 -6.06 3.78 0.06
N ASP A 161 -5.02 3.92 0.87
CA ASP A 161 -3.78 3.19 0.73
C ASP A 161 -3.84 1.71 1.13
N HIS A 162 -5.01 1.20 1.52
CA HIS A 162 -5.27 -0.23 1.77
C HIS A 162 -6.41 -0.79 0.92
N ILE A 163 -7.37 0.03 0.47
CA ILE A 163 -8.53 -0.43 -0.33
C ILE A 163 -8.65 0.20 -1.71
N GLY A 164 -7.92 1.27 -1.99
CA GLY A 164 -8.18 2.13 -3.14
C GLY A 164 -7.93 1.51 -4.50
N ALA A 165 -7.12 0.43 -4.58
CA ALA A 165 -6.87 -0.28 -5.82
C ALA A 165 -7.89 -1.39 -6.13
N LEU A 166 -8.74 -1.79 -5.18
CA LEU A 166 -9.74 -2.85 -5.36
C LEU A 166 -10.55 -2.71 -6.67
N PRO A 167 -11.13 -1.55 -7.03
CA PRO A 167 -11.91 -1.44 -8.27
C PRO A 167 -11.13 -1.75 -9.55
N TYR A 168 -9.80 -1.69 -9.52
CA TYR A 168 -8.93 -1.87 -10.70
C TYR A 168 -8.30 -3.26 -10.77
N VAL A 169 -8.10 -3.91 -9.63
CA VAL A 169 -7.36 -5.19 -9.56
C VAL A 169 -8.29 -6.40 -9.44
N MET A 170 -9.46 -6.26 -8.81
CA MET A 170 -10.30 -7.40 -8.41
C MET A 170 -10.70 -8.32 -9.58
N ASP A 171 -11.13 -7.75 -10.72
CA ASP A 171 -11.47 -8.53 -11.91
C ASP A 171 -10.28 -9.33 -12.46
N LYS A 172 -9.08 -8.73 -12.42
CA LYS A 172 -7.85 -9.37 -12.92
C LYS A 172 -7.39 -10.50 -12.00
N LEU A 173 -7.68 -10.37 -10.70
CA LEU A 173 -7.40 -11.37 -9.67
C LEU A 173 -8.46 -12.48 -9.62
N GLY A 174 -9.49 -12.45 -10.48
CA GLY A 174 -10.53 -13.49 -10.53
C GLY A 174 -11.57 -13.40 -9.43
N ASN A 175 -11.71 -12.24 -8.77
CA ASN A 175 -12.70 -11.97 -7.73
C ASN A 175 -12.73 -12.98 -6.56
N PRO A 176 -11.59 -13.22 -5.88
CA PRO A 176 -11.55 -14.04 -4.68
C PRO A 176 -12.33 -13.40 -3.52
N PRO A 177 -12.75 -14.19 -2.50
CA PRO A 177 -13.46 -13.64 -1.35
C PRO A 177 -12.59 -12.65 -0.56
N ILE A 178 -13.20 -11.53 -0.19
CA ILE A 178 -12.61 -10.48 0.63
C ILE A 178 -13.03 -10.66 2.08
N TYR A 179 -12.06 -10.84 2.97
CA TYR A 179 -12.23 -10.93 4.42
C TYR A 179 -11.95 -9.56 5.04
N THR A 180 -12.94 -8.96 5.69
CA THR A 180 -12.81 -7.59 6.20
C THR A 180 -13.84 -7.25 7.27
N SER A 181 -13.63 -6.16 8.01
CA SER A 181 -14.60 -5.65 8.98
C SER A 181 -15.86 -5.08 8.32
N VAL A 182 -16.93 -4.92 9.09
CA VAL A 182 -18.22 -4.43 8.57
C VAL A 182 -18.09 -3.00 8.05
N LEU A 183 -17.37 -2.13 8.78
CA LEU A 183 -17.10 -0.77 8.35
C LEU A 183 -16.29 -0.74 7.05
N SER A 184 -15.22 -1.54 6.98
CA SER A 184 -14.36 -1.55 5.81
C SER A 184 -15.10 -2.03 4.56
N ARG A 185 -15.91 -3.09 4.70
CA ARG A 185 -16.83 -3.52 3.64
C ARG A 185 -17.73 -2.39 3.17
N ALA A 186 -18.40 -1.68 4.08
CA ALA A 186 -19.34 -0.62 3.72
C ALA A 186 -18.66 0.52 2.93
N ILE A 187 -17.43 0.88 3.31
CA ILE A 187 -16.64 1.89 2.59
C ILE A 187 -16.22 1.38 1.20
N ILE A 188 -15.80 0.11 1.09
CA ILE A 188 -15.47 -0.51 -0.20
C ILE A 188 -16.71 -0.57 -1.10
N GLU A 189 -17.85 -1.03 -0.59
CA GLU A 189 -19.11 -1.07 -1.35
C GLU A 189 -19.47 0.32 -1.86
N LYS A 190 -19.36 1.36 -1.01
CA LYS A 190 -19.58 2.75 -1.43
C LYS A 190 -18.61 3.20 -2.52
N ARG A 191 -17.34 2.79 -2.45
CA ARG A 191 -16.34 3.09 -3.48
C ARG A 191 -16.64 2.38 -4.81
N GLN A 192 -17.21 1.17 -4.76
CA GLN A 192 -17.58 0.43 -5.96
C GLN A 192 -18.77 1.06 -6.71
N ASP A 193 -19.57 1.93 -6.08
CA ASP A 193 -20.63 2.68 -6.77
C ASP A 193 -20.08 3.55 -7.91
N ASP A 194 -18.83 4.02 -7.80
CA ASP A 194 -18.15 4.79 -8.85
C ASP A 194 -17.75 3.93 -10.06
N PHE A 195 -17.86 2.60 -9.95
CA PHE A 195 -17.48 1.64 -10.97
C PHE A 195 -18.62 0.64 -11.27
N PRO A 196 -19.78 1.12 -11.77
CA PRO A 196 -20.99 0.30 -11.92
C PRO A 196 -20.84 -0.87 -12.91
N ASN A 197 -19.83 -0.85 -13.78
CA ASN A 197 -19.56 -1.89 -14.77
C ASN A 197 -18.66 -3.02 -14.24
N ARG A 198 -18.21 -2.94 -12.98
CA ARG A 198 -17.36 -3.96 -12.36
C ARG A 198 -18.17 -5.09 -11.75
N GLN A 199 -17.56 -6.26 -11.64
CA GLN A 199 -18.21 -7.37 -10.96
C GLN A 199 -18.43 -7.06 -9.48
N LYS A 200 -19.52 -7.59 -8.92
CA LYS A 200 -19.79 -7.46 -7.49
C LYS A 200 -18.76 -8.25 -6.70
N LEU A 201 -18.18 -7.60 -5.70
CA LEU A 201 -17.21 -8.22 -4.81
C LEU A 201 -17.91 -9.17 -3.83
N VAL A 202 -17.23 -10.26 -3.48
CA VAL A 202 -17.72 -11.24 -2.50
C VAL A 202 -17.06 -10.95 -1.17
N PHE A 203 -17.86 -10.58 -0.16
CA PHE A 203 -17.35 -10.25 1.17
C PHE A 203 -17.68 -11.32 2.21
N ILE A 204 -16.73 -11.56 3.11
CA ILE A 204 -16.88 -12.32 4.34
C ILE A 204 -16.51 -11.38 5.49
N ASN A 205 -17.50 -11.04 6.32
CA ASN A 205 -17.27 -10.12 7.43
C ASN A 205 -16.53 -10.85 8.55
N VAL A 206 -15.49 -10.23 9.10
CA VAL A 206 -14.70 -10.75 10.22
C VAL A 206 -14.68 -9.78 11.38
N LYS A 207 -14.45 -10.31 12.58
CA LYS A 207 -14.30 -9.57 13.83
C LYS A 207 -13.01 -9.98 14.53
N PRO A 208 -12.47 -9.13 15.44
CA PRO A 208 -11.39 -9.55 16.31
C PRO A 208 -11.72 -10.86 17.03
N ARG A 209 -10.74 -11.76 17.11
CA ARG A 209 -10.79 -13.14 17.63
C ARG A 209 -11.43 -14.17 16.69
N ASP A 210 -11.95 -13.78 15.54
CA ASP A 210 -12.39 -14.77 14.55
C ASP A 210 -11.18 -15.57 14.04
N VAL A 211 -11.37 -16.89 13.95
CA VAL A 211 -10.37 -17.82 13.40
C VAL A 211 -11.00 -18.55 12.21
N LEU A 212 -10.44 -18.32 11.02
CA LEU A 212 -11.00 -18.82 9.76
C LEU A 212 -9.97 -19.64 8.99
N GLN A 213 -10.38 -20.81 8.53
CA GLN A 213 -9.60 -21.59 7.58
C GLN A 213 -9.81 -21.00 6.18
N LEU A 214 -8.74 -20.46 5.58
CA LEU A 214 -8.80 -19.82 4.26
C LEU A 214 -8.56 -20.83 3.13
N SER A 215 -7.76 -21.86 3.40
CA SER A 215 -7.39 -22.91 2.44
C SER A 215 -6.79 -24.11 3.19
N ASN A 216 -6.15 -25.07 2.52
CA ASN A 216 -5.54 -26.20 3.22
C ASN A 216 -4.33 -25.77 4.06
N HIS A 217 -3.57 -24.75 3.61
CA HIS A 217 -2.34 -24.34 4.26
C HIS A 217 -2.42 -22.98 4.96
N PHE A 218 -3.50 -22.21 4.75
CA PHE A 218 -3.67 -20.91 5.42
C PHE A 218 -4.86 -20.91 6.37
N LYS A 219 -4.59 -20.48 7.60
CA LYS A 219 -5.59 -20.11 8.61
C LYS A 219 -5.32 -18.69 9.10
N ALA A 220 -6.35 -17.86 9.16
CA ALA A 220 -6.27 -16.49 9.65
C ALA A 220 -6.94 -16.36 11.01
N GLU A 221 -6.27 -15.70 11.95
CA GLU A 221 -6.85 -15.25 13.21
C GLU A 221 -6.78 -13.72 13.26
N PHE A 222 -7.91 -13.07 13.46
CA PHE A 222 -8.01 -11.61 13.45
C PHE A 222 -7.86 -11.03 14.85
N PHE A 223 -7.28 -9.86 14.98
CA PHE A 223 -7.19 -9.14 16.26
C PHE A 223 -7.33 -7.64 16.06
N SER A 224 -7.76 -6.94 17.11
CA SER A 224 -8.01 -5.49 17.03
C SER A 224 -6.69 -4.72 17.03
N VAL A 225 -6.62 -3.66 16.22
CA VAL A 225 -5.50 -2.73 16.18
C VAL A 225 -6.05 -1.31 16.33
N ASP A 226 -5.43 -0.52 17.22
CA ASP A 226 -5.75 0.90 17.33
C ASP A 226 -5.16 1.66 16.14
N HIS A 227 -6.01 2.38 15.41
CA HIS A 227 -5.61 3.15 14.25
C HIS A 227 -6.52 4.37 14.06
N THR A 228 -6.24 5.21 13.05
CA THR A 228 -7.01 6.44 12.80
C THR A 228 -8.37 6.19 12.16
N ILE A 229 -8.70 4.94 11.81
CA ILE A 229 -10.03 4.51 11.38
C ILE A 229 -10.54 3.36 12.30
N PRO A 230 -11.83 3.37 12.69
CA PRO A 230 -12.39 2.30 13.50
C PRO A 230 -12.37 0.93 12.80
N GLU A 231 -12.56 -0.13 13.58
CA GLU A 231 -12.60 -1.52 13.10
C GLU A 231 -11.38 -1.95 12.26
N SER A 232 -10.21 -1.36 12.57
CA SER A 232 -8.93 -1.81 12.03
C SER A 232 -8.53 -3.14 12.66
N VAL A 233 -8.13 -4.09 11.83
CA VAL A 233 -7.76 -5.44 12.27
C VAL A 233 -6.38 -5.82 11.75
N GLY A 234 -5.59 -6.44 12.63
CA GLY A 234 -4.43 -7.21 12.26
C GLY A 234 -4.81 -8.68 12.04
N VAL A 235 -3.90 -9.44 11.42
CA VAL A 235 -4.07 -10.86 11.14
C VAL A 235 -2.84 -11.67 11.53
N VAL A 236 -3.08 -12.78 12.22
CA VAL A 236 -2.11 -13.86 12.39
C VAL A 236 -2.39 -14.92 11.32
N LEU A 237 -1.52 -15.00 10.32
CA LEU A 237 -1.54 -16.04 9.30
C LEU A 237 -0.75 -17.26 9.77
N SER A 238 -1.46 -18.32 10.10
CA SER A 238 -0.86 -19.63 10.42
C SER A 238 -0.68 -20.45 9.15
N THR A 239 0.55 -20.94 8.94
CA THR A 239 0.95 -21.81 7.84
C THR A 239 1.76 -23.00 8.37
N PRO A 240 1.97 -24.07 7.58
CA PRO A 240 2.86 -25.16 7.99
C PRO A 240 4.31 -24.72 8.24
N ALA A 241 4.76 -23.64 7.61
CA ALA A 241 6.10 -23.07 7.83
C ALA A 241 6.21 -22.21 9.10
N GLY A 242 5.08 -21.83 9.72
CA GLY A 242 5.03 -20.98 10.90
C GLY A 242 3.90 -19.96 10.88
N LYS A 243 3.91 -19.07 11.87
CA LYS A 243 2.94 -17.98 11.99
C LYS A 243 3.57 -16.66 11.55
N VAL A 244 2.85 -15.91 10.73
CA VAL A 244 3.16 -14.51 10.40
C VAL A 244 2.13 -13.62 11.05
N VAL A 245 2.59 -12.53 11.66
CA VAL A 245 1.72 -11.49 12.22
C VAL A 245 1.82 -10.27 11.31
N SER A 246 0.69 -9.84 10.74
CA SER A 246 0.56 -8.65 9.91
C SER A 246 -0.43 -7.69 10.56
N LEU A 247 -0.16 -6.39 10.43
CA LEU A 247 -0.93 -5.30 11.04
C LEU A 247 -1.37 -4.33 9.95
#